data_AF-A0A819H7I6-F1
#
_entry.id   AF-A0A819H7I6-F1
#
_cell.length_a   1.000
_cell.length_b   1.000
_cell.length_c   1.000
_cell.angle_alpha   90.00
_cell.angle_beta   90.00
_cell.angle_gamma   90.00
#
_symmetry.space_group_name_H-M   'P 1'
#
loop_
_entity.id
_entity.type
_entity.pdbx_description
1 polymer ?
#
loop_
_entity_poly.entity_id
_entity_poly.type
_entity_poly.pdbx_seq_one_letter_code
_entity_poly.pdbx_strand_id
1 'polypeptide(L)'
;MRKRHLTSFFNKYTSSGMGKKRKLAFDILAEIMDEQEINNNSSEITSIFIDQLKELNPNEYNPHLDSTLSSLQALMQHEQIKNEFIKQGGLERLTTFIRDGDPNKQSHKQLEDALKILWSCTFNNPEALNKLKQDQILMTRVNHLLEKSKQNENITLEKAAEGLIWKVEKEEKFLEEQAAEQEKKKQEKKRKAQELGIEEDEEEDETQKYDCMVSYSWADMDLAHRIFKHLTEKLGYRVWLDQEQMHGSTIEAMANAVESAEFILMCMSETYKRSANCQSEAEYAFNRKKHIVPIKMKKDYVPDGWLGFILGTRMYIDFGTYDFDKAIQLLDNEIQLQKKKRKDAKEAA
;
A
#
# COMPACT_ATOMS: atom_id res chain seq x y z
N MET A 1 23.26 -26.01 -13.57
CA MET A 1 24.45 -25.88 -12.68
C MET A 1 24.47 -24.63 -11.80
N ARG A 2 23.77 -23.52 -12.12
CA ARG A 2 23.70 -22.30 -11.27
C ARG A 2 22.83 -22.41 -10.00
N LYS A 3 21.85 -23.33 -9.96
CA LYS A 3 20.91 -23.55 -8.83
C LYS A 3 21.55 -23.91 -7.48
N ARG A 4 22.81 -24.39 -7.44
CA ARG A 4 23.47 -24.83 -6.19
C ARG A 4 24.30 -23.73 -5.51
N HIS A 5 24.53 -22.59 -6.15
CA HIS A 5 25.43 -21.55 -5.61
C HIS A 5 24.75 -20.58 -4.64
N LEU A 6 23.51 -20.16 -4.90
CA LEU A 6 22.76 -19.24 -4.01
C LEU A 6 22.35 -19.95 -2.71
N THR A 7 21.74 -21.13 -2.77
CA THR A 7 21.36 -21.91 -1.58
C THR A 7 22.59 -22.31 -0.75
N SER A 8 23.71 -22.66 -1.40
CA SER A 8 24.99 -22.90 -0.72
C SER A 8 25.57 -21.62 -0.10
N PHE A 9 25.42 -20.47 -0.76
CA PHE A 9 25.85 -19.18 -0.25
C PHE A 9 25.01 -18.79 0.98
N PHE A 10 23.68 -18.86 0.91
CA PHE A 10 22.80 -18.61 2.04
C PHE A 10 23.08 -19.54 3.20
N ASN A 11 23.10 -20.86 2.99
CA ASN A 11 23.45 -21.80 4.05
C ASN A 11 24.83 -21.53 4.65
N LYS A 12 25.83 -21.14 3.85
CA LYS A 12 27.17 -20.80 4.34
C LYS A 12 27.20 -19.57 5.25
N TYR A 13 26.31 -18.59 5.03
CA TYR A 13 26.24 -17.35 5.81
C TYR A 13 25.15 -17.34 6.89
N THR A 14 24.11 -18.17 6.77
CA THR A 14 23.03 -18.34 7.76
C THR A 14 23.37 -19.41 8.80
N SER A 15 24.20 -20.41 8.50
CA SER A 15 24.56 -21.48 9.46
C SER A 15 25.61 -21.08 10.51
N SER A 16 26.42 -20.04 10.26
CA SER A 16 27.45 -19.61 11.21
C SER A 16 26.98 -18.42 12.04
N GLY A 17 27.17 -18.46 13.37
CA GLY A 17 26.75 -17.46 14.35
C GLY A 17 27.43 -16.08 14.23
N MET A 18 27.39 -15.46 13.06
CA MET A 18 27.89 -14.11 12.78
C MET A 18 26.74 -13.19 12.34
N GLY A 19 26.02 -12.62 13.31
CA GLY A 19 24.84 -11.76 13.07
C GLY A 19 25.06 -10.60 12.08
N LYS A 20 26.26 -10.01 12.03
CA LYS A 20 26.60 -8.93 11.07
C LYS A 20 26.71 -9.39 9.62
N LYS A 21 27.14 -10.63 9.36
CA LYS A 21 27.24 -11.19 7.99
C LYS A 21 25.88 -11.69 7.48
N ARG A 22 24.97 -12.08 8.40
CA ARG A 22 23.58 -12.44 8.09
C ARG A 22 22.77 -11.24 7.63
N LYS A 23 22.83 -10.12 8.36
CA LYS A 23 22.17 -8.86 7.98
C LYS A 23 22.53 -8.42 6.56
N LEU A 24 23.83 -8.40 6.24
CA LEU A 24 24.32 -8.04 4.90
C LEU A 24 23.80 -8.99 3.80
N ALA A 25 23.67 -10.29 4.10
CA ALA A 25 23.10 -11.25 3.15
C ALA A 25 21.60 -11.02 2.91
N PHE A 26 20.84 -10.58 3.92
CA PHE A 26 19.41 -10.25 3.78
C PHE A 26 19.16 -8.92 3.11
N ASP A 27 19.98 -7.91 3.38
CA ASP A 27 19.92 -6.63 2.67
C ASP A 27 20.23 -6.86 1.17
N ILE A 28 21.22 -7.72 0.86
CA ILE A 28 21.51 -8.18 -0.50
C ILE A 28 20.34 -8.99 -1.10
N LEU A 29 19.68 -9.86 -0.33
CA LEU A 29 18.51 -10.63 -0.79
C LEU A 29 17.35 -9.70 -1.22
N ALA A 30 17.04 -8.69 -0.41
CA ALA A 30 15.92 -7.78 -0.63
C ALA A 30 16.15 -6.78 -1.79
N GLU A 31 17.43 -6.55 -2.14
CA GLU A 31 17.86 -5.55 -3.13
C GLU A 31 18.35 -6.17 -4.45
N ILE A 32 18.82 -7.43 -4.47
CA ILE A 32 19.49 -8.04 -5.64
C ILE A 32 18.75 -9.25 -6.22
N MET A 33 17.91 -9.96 -5.46
CA MET A 33 17.20 -11.12 -6.03
C MET A 33 16.13 -10.69 -7.02
N ASP A 34 16.10 -11.32 -8.18
CA ASP A 34 14.96 -11.20 -9.08
C ASP A 34 13.73 -11.95 -8.53
N GLU A 35 12.54 -11.56 -9.00
CA GLU A 35 11.27 -12.12 -8.51
C GLU A 35 11.18 -13.64 -8.73
N GLN A 36 11.84 -14.18 -9.76
CA GLN A 36 11.85 -15.63 -10.02
C GLN A 36 12.69 -16.37 -8.99
N GLU A 37 13.85 -15.85 -8.59
CA GLU A 37 14.67 -16.44 -7.54
C GLU A 37 13.96 -16.41 -6.19
N ILE A 38 13.26 -15.31 -5.86
CA ILE A 38 12.46 -15.23 -4.63
C ILE A 38 11.35 -16.28 -4.65
N ASN A 39 10.61 -16.37 -5.75
CA ASN A 39 9.52 -17.34 -5.89
C ASN A 39 10.00 -18.80 -5.77
N ASN A 40 11.19 -19.11 -6.31
CA ASN A 40 11.74 -20.47 -6.28
C ASN A 40 12.27 -20.90 -4.90
N ASN A 41 12.61 -19.95 -4.01
CA ASN A 41 13.22 -20.25 -2.70
C ASN A 41 12.37 -19.70 -1.53
N SER A 42 11.11 -19.33 -1.78
CA SER A 42 10.25 -18.60 -0.83
C SER A 42 10.11 -19.34 0.51
N SER A 43 9.98 -20.67 0.48
CA SER A 43 9.89 -21.53 1.68
C SER A 43 11.14 -21.51 2.55
N GLU A 44 12.32 -21.61 1.92
CA GLU A 44 13.58 -21.61 2.65
C GLU A 44 13.88 -20.21 3.21
N ILE A 45 13.69 -19.16 2.40
CA ILE A 45 13.85 -17.77 2.82
C ILE A 45 12.98 -17.51 4.06
N THR A 46 11.69 -17.85 3.96
CA THR A 46 10.71 -17.68 5.04
C THR A 46 11.13 -18.45 6.29
N SER A 47 11.54 -19.70 6.17
CA SER A 47 11.93 -20.53 7.32
C SER A 47 13.05 -19.92 8.14
N ILE A 48 14.02 -19.26 7.48
CA ILE A 48 15.12 -18.59 8.17
C ILE A 48 14.61 -17.40 8.99
N PHE A 49 13.67 -16.63 8.45
CA PHE A 49 13.03 -15.54 9.18
C PHE A 49 12.20 -16.07 10.35
N ILE A 50 11.39 -17.12 10.14
CA ILE A 50 10.59 -17.75 11.20
C ILE A 50 11.49 -18.25 12.34
N ASP A 51 12.61 -18.90 12.02
CA ASP A 51 13.55 -19.38 13.02
C ASP A 51 14.16 -18.24 13.85
N GLN A 52 14.47 -17.10 13.24
CA GLN A 52 14.94 -15.92 13.98
C GLN A 52 13.83 -15.27 14.80
N LEU A 53 12.61 -15.20 14.26
CA LEU A 53 11.45 -14.66 14.97
C LEU A 53 11.09 -15.51 16.21
N LYS A 54 11.58 -16.74 16.35
CA LYS A 54 11.47 -17.52 17.60
C LYS A 54 12.20 -16.89 18.79
N GLU A 55 13.14 -15.99 18.55
CA GLU A 55 13.82 -15.20 19.59
C GLU A 55 13.04 -13.93 20.00
N LEU A 56 11.96 -13.60 19.29
CA LEU A 56 11.16 -12.41 19.53
C LEU A 56 10.41 -12.53 20.87
N ASN A 57 10.84 -11.81 21.90
CA ASN A 57 10.23 -11.85 23.23
C ASN A 57 9.31 -10.64 23.44
N PRO A 58 8.03 -10.83 23.80
CA PRO A 58 7.11 -9.71 24.06
C PRO A 58 7.56 -8.75 25.16
N ASN A 59 8.46 -9.16 26.06
CA ASN A 59 8.84 -8.39 27.24
C ASN A 59 10.33 -8.01 27.29
N GLU A 60 11.10 -8.34 26.25
CA GLU A 60 12.54 -8.11 26.20
C GLU A 60 12.97 -7.65 24.81
N TYR A 61 13.60 -6.48 24.74
CA TYR A 61 14.12 -5.93 23.50
C TYR A 61 15.35 -6.70 23.02
N ASN A 62 15.30 -7.21 21.78
CA ASN A 62 16.43 -7.85 21.13
C ASN A 62 16.89 -7.04 19.90
N PRO A 63 17.98 -6.25 20.00
CA PRO A 63 18.46 -5.40 18.90
C PRO A 63 18.81 -6.15 17.61
N HIS A 64 19.12 -7.44 17.70
CA HIS A 64 19.46 -8.24 16.51
C HIS A 64 18.25 -8.48 15.60
N LEU A 65 17.04 -8.47 16.16
CA LEU A 65 15.81 -8.69 15.41
C LEU A 65 15.33 -7.46 14.65
N ASP A 66 15.87 -6.28 14.94
CA ASP A 66 15.51 -5.06 14.20
C ASP A 66 15.83 -5.21 12.71
N SER A 67 17.02 -5.71 12.38
CA SER A 67 17.35 -5.97 10.97
C SER A 67 16.51 -7.09 10.38
N THR A 68 16.21 -8.13 11.16
CA THR A 68 15.39 -9.26 10.69
C THR A 68 13.99 -8.81 10.32
N LEU A 69 13.35 -8.02 11.19
CA LEU A 69 12.01 -7.48 10.95
C LEU A 69 12.00 -6.51 9.77
N SER A 70 12.96 -5.58 9.70
CA SER A 70 13.04 -4.64 8.56
C SER A 70 13.29 -5.36 7.22
N SER A 71 14.18 -6.36 7.17
CA SER A 71 14.42 -7.14 5.94
C SER A 71 13.19 -7.98 5.56
N LEU A 72 12.51 -8.59 6.54
CA LEU A 72 11.29 -9.34 6.30
C LEU A 72 10.18 -8.43 5.76
N GLN A 73 10.01 -7.25 6.36
CA GLN A 73 9.06 -6.23 5.91
C GLN A 73 9.33 -5.81 4.45
N ALA A 74 10.59 -5.65 4.05
CA ALA A 74 10.95 -5.35 2.66
C ALA A 74 10.58 -6.48 1.69
N LEU A 75 10.64 -7.74 2.13
CA LEU A 75 10.27 -8.93 1.33
C LEU A 75 8.75 -9.15 1.26
N MET A 76 7.98 -8.56 2.17
CA MET A 76 6.52 -8.69 2.17
C MET A 76 5.86 -8.13 0.92
N GLN A 77 6.55 -7.37 0.05
CA GLN A 77 6.00 -7.01 -1.26
C GLN A 77 5.75 -8.22 -2.19
N HIS A 78 6.39 -9.37 -1.94
CA HIS A 78 6.28 -10.58 -2.75
C HIS A 78 5.20 -11.51 -2.21
N GLU A 79 4.23 -11.84 -3.05
CA GLU A 79 3.06 -12.64 -2.66
C GLU A 79 3.44 -14.06 -2.19
N GLN A 80 4.41 -14.70 -2.82
CA GLN A 80 4.91 -16.02 -2.41
C GLN A 80 5.53 -16.00 -1.00
N ILE A 81 6.21 -14.91 -0.62
CA ILE A 81 6.77 -14.76 0.72
C ILE A 81 5.65 -14.60 1.75
N LYS A 82 4.63 -13.78 1.47
CA LYS A 82 3.45 -13.64 2.36
C LYS A 82 2.78 -14.98 2.62
N ASN A 83 2.47 -15.72 1.56
CA ASN A 83 1.74 -16.98 1.64
C ASN A 83 2.50 -18.03 2.46
N GLU A 84 3.80 -18.14 2.20
CA GLU A 84 4.64 -19.10 2.90
C GLU A 84 4.92 -18.67 4.35
N PHE A 85 5.04 -17.37 4.62
CA PHE A 85 5.14 -16.82 5.98
C PHE A 85 3.93 -17.16 6.84
N ILE A 86 2.73 -17.02 6.29
CA ILE A 86 1.48 -17.39 6.96
C ILE A 86 1.44 -18.91 7.19
N LYS A 87 1.75 -19.70 6.16
CA LYS A 87 1.76 -21.17 6.23
C LYS A 87 2.75 -21.72 7.26
N GLN A 88 3.88 -21.05 7.47
CA GLN A 88 4.89 -21.45 8.45
C GLN A 88 4.65 -20.93 9.88
N GLY A 89 3.49 -20.33 10.15
CA GLY A 89 3.12 -19.86 11.50
C GLY A 89 3.69 -18.48 11.86
N GLY A 90 4.14 -17.71 10.87
CA GLY A 90 4.72 -16.39 11.09
C GLY A 90 3.72 -15.35 11.57
N LEU A 91 2.47 -15.46 11.10
CA LEU A 91 1.38 -14.58 11.52
C LEU A 91 1.16 -14.72 13.03
N GLU A 92 1.00 -15.96 13.50
CA GLU A 92 0.78 -16.30 14.90
C GLU A 92 1.94 -15.84 15.79
N ARG A 93 3.19 -15.90 15.29
CA ARG A 93 4.34 -15.42 16.05
C ARG A 93 4.29 -13.92 16.30
N LEU A 94 3.95 -13.14 15.27
CA LEU A 94 3.87 -11.68 15.38
C LEU A 94 2.64 -11.24 16.19
N THR A 95 1.50 -11.91 16.04
CA THR A 95 0.32 -11.61 16.85
C THR A 95 0.58 -11.88 18.33
N THR A 96 1.19 -13.00 18.69
CA THR A 96 1.65 -13.30 20.06
C THR A 96 2.59 -12.22 20.60
N PHE A 97 3.56 -11.78 19.79
CA PHE A 97 4.49 -10.72 20.21
C PHE A 97 3.79 -9.40 20.54
N ILE A 98 2.86 -8.97 19.69
CA ILE A 98 2.14 -7.71 19.91
C ILE A 98 1.19 -7.84 21.10
N ARG A 99 0.44 -8.94 21.16
CA ARG A 99 -0.62 -9.21 22.13
C ARG A 99 -0.11 -9.37 23.56
N ASP A 100 0.96 -10.14 23.75
CA ASP A 100 1.37 -10.63 25.07
C ASP A 100 2.46 -9.76 25.74
N GLY A 101 2.83 -8.63 25.12
CA GLY A 101 3.92 -7.78 25.58
C GLY A 101 3.51 -6.65 26.53
N ASP A 102 4.38 -6.35 27.47
CA ASP A 102 4.25 -5.22 28.38
C ASP A 102 4.45 -3.89 27.61
N PRO A 103 3.45 -2.99 27.58
CA PRO A 103 3.55 -1.70 26.87
C PRO A 103 4.73 -0.81 27.29
N ASN A 104 5.35 -1.06 28.44
CA ASN A 104 6.49 -0.28 28.92
C ASN A 104 7.85 -0.90 28.58
N LYS A 105 7.89 -2.14 28.08
CA LYS A 105 9.14 -2.86 27.80
C LYS A 105 9.36 -3.15 26.31
N GLN A 106 8.30 -3.07 25.51
CA GLN A 106 8.38 -3.33 24.08
C GLN A 106 9.05 -2.17 23.33
N SER A 107 9.95 -2.51 22.41
CA SER A 107 10.56 -1.54 21.51
C SER A 107 9.51 -1.01 20.51
N HIS A 108 9.35 0.31 20.46
CA HIS A 108 8.47 0.96 19.49
C HIS A 108 8.81 0.57 18.04
N LYS A 109 10.09 0.42 17.73
CA LYS A 109 10.55 0.02 16.39
C LYS A 109 10.12 -1.40 16.03
N GLN A 110 10.27 -2.35 16.96
CA GLN A 110 9.89 -3.74 16.71
C GLN A 110 8.37 -3.91 16.59
N LEU A 111 7.61 -3.15 17.40
CA LEU A 111 6.17 -3.06 17.27
C LEU A 111 5.75 -2.48 15.91
N GLU A 112 6.39 -1.40 15.49
CA GLU A 112 6.15 -0.78 14.19
C GLU A 112 6.38 -1.76 13.04
N ASP A 113 7.55 -2.41 12.99
CA ASP A 113 7.87 -3.36 11.92
C ASP A 113 6.94 -4.57 11.95
N ALA A 114 6.60 -5.10 13.15
CA ALA A 114 5.66 -6.20 13.29
C ALA A 114 4.26 -5.84 12.78
N LEU A 115 3.75 -4.65 13.13
CA LEU A 115 2.46 -4.15 12.64
C LEU A 115 2.46 -3.97 11.12
N LYS A 116 3.54 -3.41 10.55
CA LYS A 116 3.68 -3.28 9.09
C LYS A 116 3.70 -4.62 8.38
N ILE A 117 4.36 -5.64 8.94
CA ILE A 117 4.37 -6.99 8.38
C ILE A 117 2.97 -7.60 8.44
N LEU A 118 2.29 -7.52 9.59
CA LEU A 118 0.92 -8.03 9.73
C LEU A 118 -0.03 -7.33 8.74
N TRP A 119 0.05 -6.00 8.66
CA TRP A 119 -0.73 -5.22 7.71
C TRP A 119 -0.43 -5.65 6.27
N SER A 120 0.84 -5.79 5.90
CA SER A 120 1.24 -6.25 4.57
C SER A 120 0.70 -7.63 4.21
N CYS A 121 0.60 -8.53 5.21
CA CYS A 121 0.03 -9.87 5.05
C CYS A 121 -1.47 -9.87 4.79
N THR A 122 -2.21 -8.79 5.09
CA THR A 122 -3.66 -8.72 4.83
C THR A 122 -3.99 -8.46 3.35
N PHE A 123 -3.08 -7.84 2.61
CA PHE A 123 -3.30 -7.50 1.20
C PHE A 123 -3.34 -8.77 0.34
N ASN A 124 -4.43 -8.91 -0.42
CA ASN A 124 -4.72 -10.08 -1.27
C ASN A 124 -4.71 -11.43 -0.53
N ASN A 125 -4.94 -11.43 0.80
CA ASN A 125 -4.97 -12.66 1.59
C ASN A 125 -6.15 -12.68 2.58
N PRO A 126 -7.31 -13.22 2.17
CA PRO A 126 -8.50 -13.31 3.03
C PRO A 126 -8.28 -14.17 4.28
N GLU A 127 -7.39 -15.17 4.22
CA GLU A 127 -7.09 -16.04 5.37
C GLU A 127 -6.43 -15.24 6.50
N ALA A 128 -5.36 -14.50 6.18
CA ALA A 128 -4.69 -13.64 7.14
C ALA A 128 -5.63 -12.59 7.71
N LEU A 129 -6.41 -11.93 6.84
CA LEU A 129 -7.39 -10.92 7.25
C LEU A 129 -8.42 -11.51 8.24
N ASN A 130 -8.98 -12.67 7.95
CA ASN A 130 -9.97 -13.32 8.81
C ASN A 130 -9.37 -13.77 10.14
N LYS A 131 -8.14 -14.30 10.15
CA LYS A 131 -7.43 -14.66 11.38
C LYS A 131 -7.24 -13.43 12.29
N LEU A 132 -6.82 -12.30 11.73
CA LEU A 132 -6.63 -11.06 12.49
C LEU A 132 -7.96 -10.47 12.99
N LYS A 133 -9.02 -10.51 12.17
CA LYS A 133 -10.39 -10.11 12.57
C LYS A 133 -10.92 -10.89 13.78
N GLN A 134 -10.53 -12.16 13.91
CA GLN A 134 -10.99 -13.04 14.99
C GLN A 134 -10.22 -12.83 16.31
N ASP A 135 -9.00 -12.29 16.28
CA ASP A 135 -8.20 -12.04 17.49
C ASP A 135 -8.56 -10.68 18.13
N GLN A 136 -9.63 -10.68 18.94
CA GLN A 136 -10.12 -9.50 19.65
C GLN A 136 -9.11 -8.92 20.63
N ILE A 137 -8.24 -9.77 21.21
CA ILE A 137 -7.23 -9.33 22.18
C ILE A 137 -6.14 -8.56 21.45
N LEU A 138 -5.68 -9.08 20.31
CA LEU A 138 -4.75 -8.37 19.43
C LEU A 138 -5.32 -7.02 19.02
N MET A 139 -6.57 -6.95 18.52
CA MET A 139 -7.12 -5.67 18.07
C MET A 139 -7.31 -4.66 19.20
N THR A 140 -7.70 -5.10 20.40
CA THR A 140 -7.73 -4.25 21.60
C THR A 140 -6.33 -3.69 21.90
N ARG A 141 -5.30 -4.53 21.76
CA ARG A 141 -3.92 -4.14 21.97
C ARG A 141 -3.41 -3.16 20.92
N VAL A 142 -3.73 -3.37 19.64
CA VAL A 142 -3.34 -2.46 18.54
C VAL A 142 -4.02 -1.09 18.71
N ASN A 143 -5.30 -1.05 19.10
CA ASN A 143 -5.99 0.19 19.44
C ASN A 143 -5.31 0.95 20.61
N HIS A 144 -4.90 0.23 21.66
CA HIS A 144 -4.14 0.85 22.75
C HIS A 144 -2.78 1.40 22.28
N LEU A 145 -2.08 0.69 21.39
CA LEU A 145 -0.83 1.16 20.80
C LEU A 145 -1.04 2.43 19.97
N LEU A 146 -2.13 2.51 19.20
CA LEU A 146 -2.50 3.70 18.43
C LEU A 146 -2.70 4.93 19.33
N GLU A 147 -3.46 4.79 20.41
CA GLU A 147 -3.68 5.89 21.37
C GLU A 147 -2.38 6.32 22.06
N LYS A 148 -1.55 5.36 22.47
CA LYS A 148 -0.26 5.64 23.10
C LYS A 148 0.74 6.25 22.11
N SER A 149 0.73 5.87 20.84
CA SER A 149 1.63 6.45 19.83
C SER A 149 1.25 7.91 19.54
N LYS A 150 -0.05 8.25 19.52
CA LYS A 150 -0.52 9.64 19.40
C LYS A 150 -0.04 10.50 20.55
N GLN A 151 -0.17 10.01 21.79
CA GLN A 151 0.28 10.73 22.99
C GLN A 151 1.78 10.99 23.01
N ASN A 152 2.57 10.07 22.45
CA ASN A 152 4.03 10.17 22.41
C ASN A 152 4.55 10.74 21.08
N GLU A 153 3.67 11.27 20.21
CA GLU A 153 4.00 11.82 18.89
C GLU A 153 4.82 10.84 18.01
N ASN A 154 4.60 9.53 18.19
CA ASN A 154 5.27 8.48 17.41
C ASN A 154 4.49 8.18 16.12
N ILE A 155 4.71 9.02 15.13
CA ILE A 155 3.99 9.04 13.84
C ILE A 155 4.08 7.70 13.09
N THR A 156 5.24 7.04 13.11
CA THR A 156 5.45 5.82 12.31
C THR A 156 4.72 4.62 12.89
N LEU A 157 4.75 4.48 14.21
CA LEU A 157 3.99 3.46 14.93
C LEU A 157 2.49 3.71 14.85
N GLU A 158 2.08 4.98 14.98
CA GLU A 158 0.68 5.40 14.83
C GLU A 158 0.10 4.92 13.50
N LYS A 159 0.79 5.20 12.39
CA LYS A 159 0.34 4.80 11.05
C LYS A 159 0.32 3.29 10.85
N ALA A 160 1.30 2.59 11.39
CA ALA A 160 1.32 1.13 11.29
C ALA A 160 0.11 0.51 12.02
N ALA A 161 -0.24 1.05 13.20
CA ALA A 161 -1.40 0.63 13.96
C ALA A 161 -2.72 1.02 13.27
N GLU A 162 -2.84 2.27 12.82
CA GLU A 162 -4.02 2.77 12.10
C GLU A 162 -4.24 1.99 10.80
N GLY A 163 -3.18 1.70 10.05
CA GLY A 163 -3.19 0.89 8.83
C GLY A 163 -3.79 -0.49 9.04
N LEU A 164 -3.30 -1.17 10.08
CA LEU A 164 -3.80 -2.48 10.42
C LEU A 164 -5.26 -2.43 10.87
N ILE A 165 -5.62 -1.49 11.74
CA ILE A 165 -7.01 -1.31 12.23
C ILE A 165 -7.96 -1.01 11.07
N TRP A 166 -7.58 -0.09 10.18
CA TRP A 166 -8.37 0.24 9.02
C TRP A 166 -8.67 -1.01 8.19
N LYS A 167 -7.62 -1.75 7.84
CA LYS A 167 -7.72 -2.91 6.97
C LYS A 167 -8.53 -4.05 7.60
N VAL A 168 -8.38 -4.25 8.91
CA VAL A 168 -9.06 -5.34 9.65
C VAL A 168 -10.49 -4.99 10.02
N GLU A 169 -10.79 -3.77 10.49
CA GLU A 169 -12.08 -3.45 11.13
C GLU A 169 -12.95 -2.46 10.36
N LYS A 170 -12.34 -1.53 9.61
CA LYS A 170 -13.05 -0.36 9.05
C LYS A 170 -13.30 -0.45 7.55
N GLU A 171 -12.37 -0.99 6.77
CA GLU A 171 -12.41 -0.95 5.30
C GLU A 171 -13.70 -1.56 4.74
N GLU A 172 -14.11 -2.74 5.23
CA GLU A 172 -15.31 -3.43 4.77
C GLU A 172 -16.60 -2.62 5.06
N LYS A 173 -16.75 -2.13 6.29
CA LYS A 173 -17.92 -1.30 6.67
C LYS A 173 -17.95 0.01 5.89
N PHE A 174 -16.80 0.66 5.73
CA PHE A 174 -16.68 1.89 4.96
C PHE A 174 -17.11 1.67 3.50
N LEU A 175 -16.67 0.56 2.88
CA LEU A 175 -17.08 0.17 1.53
C LEU A 175 -18.59 -0.06 1.42
N GLU A 176 -19.20 -0.71 2.40
CA GLU A 176 -20.65 -0.95 2.45
C GLU A 176 -21.46 0.33 2.61
N GLU A 177 -21.05 1.21 3.54
CA GLU A 177 -21.70 2.50 3.78
C GLU A 177 -21.67 3.39 2.53
N GLN A 178 -20.53 3.46 1.85
CA GLN A 178 -20.37 4.24 0.62
C GLN A 178 -21.18 3.67 -0.53
N ALA A 179 -21.21 2.34 -0.70
CA ALA A 179 -22.05 1.69 -1.70
C ALA A 179 -23.54 1.98 -1.46
N ALA A 180 -23.99 1.94 -0.19
CA ALA A 180 -25.36 2.25 0.19
C ALA A 180 -25.71 3.73 -0.04
N GLU A 181 -24.78 4.65 0.23
CA GLU A 181 -24.97 6.08 -0.04
C GLU A 181 -25.08 6.37 -1.54
N GLN A 182 -24.21 5.76 -2.36
CA GLN A 182 -24.26 5.87 -3.82
C GLN A 182 -25.59 5.34 -4.39
N GLU A 183 -26.06 4.20 -3.89
CA GLU A 183 -27.34 3.62 -4.30
C GLU A 183 -28.53 4.51 -3.90
N LYS A 184 -28.53 5.07 -2.68
CA LYS A 184 -29.56 6.04 -2.24
C LYS A 184 -29.59 7.27 -3.13
N LYS A 185 -28.43 7.85 -3.46
CA LYS A 185 -28.34 9.00 -4.37
C LYS A 185 -28.85 8.65 -5.77
N LYS A 186 -28.52 7.47 -6.28
CA LYS A 186 -29.03 6.97 -7.58
C LYS A 186 -30.56 6.86 -7.57
N GLN A 187 -31.13 6.30 -6.51
CA GLN A 187 -32.59 6.18 -6.35
C GLN A 187 -33.28 7.54 -6.22
N GLU A 188 -32.72 8.48 -5.45
CA GLU A 188 -33.29 9.82 -5.30
C GLU A 188 -33.25 10.62 -6.61
N LYS A 189 -32.15 10.54 -7.37
CA LYS A 189 -32.04 11.14 -8.70
C LYS A 189 -33.06 10.55 -9.66
N LYS A 190 -33.21 9.23 -9.68
CA LYS A 190 -34.23 8.54 -10.50
C LYS A 190 -35.65 9.01 -10.17
N ARG A 191 -35.97 9.18 -8.88
CA ARG A 191 -37.27 9.71 -8.45
C ARG A 191 -37.47 11.16 -8.92
N LYS A 192 -36.47 12.04 -8.76
CA LYS A 192 -36.55 13.45 -9.20
C LYS A 192 -36.68 13.59 -10.71
N ALA A 193 -35.96 12.78 -11.50
CA ALA A 193 -36.08 12.76 -12.96
C ALA A 193 -37.49 12.36 -13.40
N GLN A 194 -38.07 11.33 -12.76
CA GLN A 194 -39.45 10.90 -13.01
C GLN A 194 -40.49 11.97 -12.64
N GLU A 195 -40.28 12.71 -11.54
CA GLU A 195 -41.18 13.78 -11.10
C GLU A 195 -41.11 15.04 -11.99
N LEU A 196 -39.94 15.35 -12.55
CA LEU A 196 -39.71 16.56 -13.36
C LEU A 196 -39.88 16.33 -14.87
N GLY A 197 -40.08 15.09 -15.32
CA GLY A 197 -40.21 14.77 -16.74
C GLY A 197 -38.93 15.04 -17.54
N ILE A 198 -37.77 15.02 -16.88
CA ILE A 198 -36.45 15.22 -17.48
C ILE A 198 -35.87 13.81 -17.73
N GLU A 199 -35.29 13.59 -18.92
CA GLU A 199 -34.59 12.33 -19.24
C GLU A 199 -33.42 12.12 -18.27
N GLU A 200 -33.10 10.86 -17.97
CA GLU A 200 -32.08 10.46 -17.01
C GLU A 200 -30.69 10.94 -17.46
N ASP A 201 -30.26 12.15 -17.06
CA ASP A 201 -28.86 12.55 -17.16
C ASP A 201 -28.03 11.69 -16.18
N GLU A 202 -27.37 10.63 -16.68
CA GLU A 202 -26.38 9.90 -15.90
C GLU A 202 -25.07 10.71 -15.76
N GLU A 203 -24.70 10.88 -14.49
CA GLU A 203 -23.37 11.27 -13.98
C GLU A 203 -22.96 12.75 -14.07
N GLU A 204 -23.48 13.60 -13.19
CA GLU A 204 -22.57 14.39 -12.35
C GLU A 204 -22.49 13.70 -10.99
N ASP A 205 -21.34 13.11 -10.69
CA ASP A 205 -21.07 12.59 -9.36
C ASP A 205 -20.87 13.82 -8.46
N GLU A 206 -21.94 14.28 -7.80
CA GLU A 206 -21.91 15.43 -6.87
C GLU A 206 -20.88 15.23 -5.72
N THR A 207 -20.28 14.05 -5.60
CA THR A 207 -19.19 13.74 -4.67
C THR A 207 -17.78 14.02 -5.23
N GLN A 208 -17.65 14.31 -6.53
CA GLN A 208 -16.37 14.50 -7.22
C GLN A 208 -15.77 15.89 -6.97
N LYS A 209 -14.96 16.00 -5.91
CA LYS A 209 -14.30 17.24 -5.49
C LYS A 209 -13.01 17.53 -6.27
N TYR A 210 -12.30 16.50 -6.70
CA TYR A 210 -10.98 16.61 -7.33
C TYR A 210 -11.00 16.04 -8.74
N ASP A 211 -10.30 16.73 -9.65
CA ASP A 211 -9.99 16.19 -10.97
C ASP A 211 -8.99 15.05 -10.85
N CYS A 212 -7.98 15.19 -10.00
CA CYS A 212 -6.92 14.20 -9.84
C CYS A 212 -6.55 14.00 -8.37
N MET A 213 -6.19 12.78 -8.00
CA MET A 213 -5.38 12.48 -6.83
C MET A 213 -4.01 11.98 -7.28
N VAL A 214 -2.94 12.54 -6.72
CA VAL A 214 -1.58 12.05 -6.95
C VAL A 214 -1.20 11.08 -5.83
N SER A 215 -1.12 9.80 -6.17
CA SER A 215 -0.65 8.74 -5.28
C SER A 215 0.81 8.48 -5.56
N TYR A 216 1.69 8.69 -4.58
CA TYR A 216 3.14 8.62 -4.75
C TYR A 216 3.85 8.07 -3.51
N SER A 217 5.06 7.56 -3.69
CA SER A 217 5.94 7.23 -2.57
C SER A 217 6.68 8.48 -2.13
N TRP A 218 6.83 8.67 -0.83
CA TRP A 218 7.54 9.82 -0.28
C TRP A 218 9.00 9.93 -0.76
N ALA A 219 9.62 8.81 -1.13
CA ALA A 219 10.96 8.81 -1.72
C ALA A 219 11.03 9.49 -3.10
N ASP A 220 9.88 9.68 -3.77
CA ASP A 220 9.74 10.31 -5.08
C ASP A 220 9.02 11.67 -4.99
N MET A 221 9.01 12.27 -3.80
CA MET A 221 8.28 13.50 -3.45
C MET A 221 8.61 14.68 -4.37
N ASP A 222 9.87 14.88 -4.73
CA ASP A 222 10.30 16.03 -5.52
C ASP A 222 9.58 16.10 -6.88
N LEU A 223 9.51 14.96 -7.58
CA LEU A 223 8.84 14.87 -8.88
C LEU A 223 7.32 14.91 -8.71
N ALA A 224 6.77 14.24 -7.70
CA ALA A 224 5.32 14.28 -7.42
C ALA A 224 4.83 15.70 -7.11
N HIS A 225 5.56 16.46 -6.29
CA HIS A 225 5.27 17.88 -6.02
C HIS A 225 5.37 18.74 -7.27
N ARG A 226 6.36 18.48 -8.13
CA ARG A 226 6.51 19.21 -9.39
C ARG A 226 5.32 18.96 -10.34
N ILE A 227 4.87 17.70 -10.44
CA ILE A 227 3.65 17.33 -11.20
C ILE A 227 2.44 18.05 -10.59
N PHE A 228 2.21 17.91 -9.29
CA PHE A 228 1.11 18.56 -8.57
C PHE A 228 1.06 20.08 -8.81
N LYS A 229 2.19 20.76 -8.65
CA LYS A 229 2.31 22.21 -8.85
C LYS A 229 1.98 22.61 -10.29
N HIS A 230 2.45 21.84 -11.27
CA HIS A 230 2.16 22.14 -12.67
C HIS A 230 0.67 21.94 -13.00
N LEU A 231 0.09 20.82 -12.56
CA LEU A 231 -1.33 20.54 -12.77
C LEU A 231 -2.23 21.61 -12.14
N THR A 232 -1.91 22.07 -10.93
CA THR A 232 -2.71 23.07 -10.21
C THR A 232 -2.47 24.49 -10.70
N GLU A 233 -1.22 24.96 -10.72
CA GLU A 233 -0.91 26.38 -10.99
C GLU A 233 -0.86 26.73 -12.49
N LYS A 234 -0.56 25.78 -13.37
CA LYS A 234 -0.41 26.03 -14.82
C LYS A 234 -1.61 25.57 -15.62
N LEU A 235 -2.20 24.43 -15.24
CA LEU A 235 -3.30 23.81 -15.99
C LEU A 235 -4.67 23.97 -15.30
N GLY A 236 -4.70 24.40 -14.04
CA GLY A 236 -5.94 24.72 -13.32
C GLY A 236 -6.74 23.51 -12.83
N TYR A 237 -6.13 22.33 -12.73
CA TYR A 237 -6.78 21.14 -12.16
C TYR A 237 -6.95 21.26 -10.65
N ARG A 238 -8.07 20.76 -10.12
CA ARG A 238 -8.24 20.53 -8.67
C ARG A 238 -7.56 19.21 -8.32
N VAL A 239 -6.37 19.28 -7.73
CA VAL A 239 -5.57 18.09 -7.41
C VAL A 239 -5.51 17.89 -5.91
N TRP A 240 -5.68 16.65 -5.46
CA TRP A 240 -5.34 16.23 -4.11
C TRP A 240 -3.96 15.57 -4.08
N LEU A 241 -3.16 15.91 -3.07
CA LEU A 241 -1.85 15.33 -2.82
C LEU A 241 -1.58 15.36 -1.31
N ASP A 242 -1.14 14.24 -0.74
CA ASP A 242 -0.66 14.20 0.64
C ASP A 242 0.71 14.88 0.76
N GLN A 243 0.75 16.13 1.23
CA GLN A 243 1.99 16.93 1.35
C GLN A 243 2.68 16.79 2.72
N GLU A 244 1.93 16.43 3.76
CA GLU A 244 2.42 16.48 5.15
C GLU A 244 3.01 15.14 5.63
N GLN A 245 3.47 14.28 4.71
CA GLN A 245 3.96 12.95 5.05
C GLN A 245 2.93 12.15 5.86
N MET A 246 1.63 12.32 5.61
CA MET A 246 0.54 11.80 6.43
C MET A 246 0.59 12.19 7.93
N HIS A 247 1.25 13.28 8.32
CA HIS A 247 1.29 13.74 9.73
C HIS A 247 -0.08 14.25 10.21
N GLY A 248 -1.00 14.58 9.29
CA GLY A 248 -2.39 14.96 9.59
C GLY A 248 -3.46 14.21 8.77
N SER A 249 -3.08 13.40 7.79
CA SER A 249 -4.00 12.65 6.93
C SER A 249 -4.26 11.26 7.54
N THR A 250 -5.45 11.06 8.10
CA THR A 250 -5.91 9.72 8.50
C THR A 250 -6.12 8.83 7.28
N ILE A 251 -6.14 7.52 7.46
CA ILE A 251 -6.41 6.58 6.35
C ILE A 251 -7.81 6.82 5.76
N GLU A 252 -8.75 7.24 6.60
CA GLU A 252 -10.07 7.73 6.19
C GLU A 252 -9.98 8.92 5.22
N ALA A 253 -9.09 9.89 5.47
CA ALA A 253 -8.89 11.02 4.58
C ALA A 253 -8.34 10.60 3.21
N MET A 254 -7.44 9.61 3.17
CA MET A 254 -6.91 9.05 1.91
C MET A 254 -8.01 8.31 1.14
N ALA A 255 -8.81 7.49 1.83
CA ALA A 255 -9.94 6.79 1.21
C ALA A 255 -10.92 7.80 0.59
N ASN A 256 -11.28 8.85 1.35
CA ASN A 256 -12.13 9.94 0.86
C ASN A 256 -11.51 10.66 -0.36
N ALA A 257 -10.19 10.85 -0.39
CA ALA A 257 -9.51 11.46 -1.52
C ALA A 257 -9.60 10.60 -2.79
N VAL A 258 -9.40 9.28 -2.68
CA VAL A 258 -9.59 8.34 -3.79
C VAL A 258 -11.03 8.40 -4.30
N GLU A 259 -12.01 8.40 -3.41
CA GLU A 259 -13.42 8.47 -3.80
C GLU A 259 -13.81 9.80 -4.43
N SER A 260 -13.26 10.91 -3.93
CA SER A 260 -13.58 12.25 -4.43
C SER A 260 -12.83 12.63 -5.70
N ALA A 261 -11.85 11.81 -6.14
CA ALA A 261 -11.06 12.04 -7.34
C ALA A 261 -11.64 11.33 -8.57
N GLU A 262 -11.50 11.97 -9.74
CA GLU A 262 -11.79 11.36 -11.05
C GLU A 262 -10.67 10.47 -11.53
N PHE A 263 -9.46 11.03 -11.57
CA PHE A 263 -8.25 10.32 -11.99
C PHE A 263 -7.34 10.04 -10.79
N ILE A 264 -6.80 8.82 -10.74
CA ILE A 264 -5.76 8.44 -9.78
C ILE A 264 -4.44 8.39 -10.54
N LEU A 265 -3.62 9.42 -10.33
CA LEU A 265 -2.27 9.53 -10.90
C LEU A 265 -1.33 8.68 -10.05
N MET A 266 -1.05 7.46 -10.51
CA MET A 266 -0.28 6.46 -9.77
C MET A 266 1.20 6.60 -10.12
N CYS A 267 1.97 7.30 -9.27
CA CYS A 267 3.40 7.54 -9.44
C CYS A 267 4.23 6.30 -9.06
N MET A 268 4.40 5.41 -10.02
CA MET A 268 5.04 4.11 -9.88
C MET A 268 6.56 4.21 -9.80
N SER A 269 7.11 3.49 -8.82
CA SER A 269 8.53 3.29 -8.58
C SER A 269 8.73 2.07 -7.69
N GLU A 270 9.97 1.62 -7.51
CA GLU A 270 10.32 0.56 -6.56
C GLU A 270 9.87 0.91 -5.13
N THR A 271 10.06 2.17 -4.73
CA THR A 271 9.66 2.69 -3.41
C THR A 271 8.15 2.84 -3.27
N TYR A 272 7.42 3.01 -4.37
CA TYR A 272 5.95 2.93 -4.39
C TYR A 272 5.48 1.49 -4.15
N LYS A 273 6.07 0.53 -4.87
CA LYS A 273 5.73 -0.91 -4.75
C LYS A 273 5.94 -1.45 -3.31
N ARG A 274 6.92 -0.91 -2.59
CA ARG A 274 7.26 -1.32 -1.21
C ARG A 274 6.42 -0.63 -0.12
N SER A 275 5.68 0.42 -0.46
CA SER A 275 4.91 1.20 0.51
C SER A 275 3.54 0.58 0.75
N ALA A 276 3.27 0.13 1.99
CA ALA A 276 1.96 -0.40 2.38
C ALA A 276 0.84 0.64 2.17
N ASN A 277 1.13 1.93 2.44
CA ASN A 277 0.18 3.02 2.23
C ASN A 277 -0.18 3.16 0.74
N CYS A 278 0.84 3.15 -0.14
CA CYS A 278 0.63 3.23 -1.59
C CYS A 278 -0.11 1.99 -2.11
N GLN A 279 0.19 0.80 -1.58
CA GLN A 279 -0.54 -0.42 -1.90
C GLN A 279 -2.02 -0.31 -1.50
N SER A 280 -2.31 0.18 -0.29
CA SER A 280 -3.68 0.44 0.17
C SER A 280 -4.43 1.39 -0.77
N GLU A 281 -3.84 2.53 -1.13
CA GLU A 281 -4.46 3.48 -2.06
C GLU A 281 -4.71 2.86 -3.43
N ALA A 282 -3.73 2.13 -3.97
CA ALA A 282 -3.81 1.51 -5.28
C ALA A 282 -4.90 0.42 -5.34
N GLU A 283 -4.94 -0.48 -4.35
CA GLU A 283 -5.97 -1.53 -4.25
C GLU A 283 -7.36 -0.92 -4.07
N TYR A 284 -7.47 0.11 -3.23
CA TYR A 284 -8.73 0.80 -3.01
C TYR A 284 -9.23 1.48 -4.30
N ALA A 285 -8.37 2.25 -4.98
CA ALA A 285 -8.67 2.86 -6.28
C ALA A 285 -9.09 1.83 -7.34
N PHE A 286 -8.39 0.69 -7.39
CA PHE A 286 -8.70 -0.40 -8.32
C PHE A 286 -10.08 -1.01 -8.03
N ASN A 287 -10.37 -1.31 -6.77
CA ASN A 287 -11.65 -1.90 -6.35
C ASN A 287 -12.83 -0.94 -6.59
N ARG A 288 -12.62 0.37 -6.44
CA ARG A 288 -13.59 1.42 -6.77
C ARG A 288 -13.67 1.73 -8.28
N LYS A 289 -12.96 0.97 -9.12
CA LYS A 289 -12.92 1.12 -10.59
C LYS A 289 -12.57 2.55 -11.03
N LYS A 290 -11.71 3.23 -10.27
CA LYS A 290 -11.26 4.59 -10.58
C LYS A 290 -10.42 4.61 -11.86
N HIS A 291 -10.37 5.77 -12.52
CA HIS A 291 -9.52 5.97 -13.69
C HIS A 291 -8.06 6.12 -13.28
N ILE A 292 -7.36 4.98 -13.17
CA ILE A 292 -5.93 4.94 -12.84
C ILE A 292 -5.12 5.35 -14.08
N VAL A 293 -4.31 6.41 -13.95
CA VAL A 293 -3.31 6.85 -14.92
C VAL A 293 -1.93 6.51 -14.38
N PRO A 294 -1.27 5.48 -14.92
CA PRO A 294 0.05 5.07 -14.46
C PRO A 294 1.12 6.08 -14.85
N ILE A 295 1.94 6.51 -13.90
CA ILE A 295 3.05 7.44 -14.11
C ILE A 295 4.35 6.73 -13.72
N LYS A 296 5.27 6.57 -14.66
CA LYS A 296 6.58 5.97 -14.41
C LYS A 296 7.56 7.05 -13.97
N MET A 297 8.03 6.95 -12.72
CA MET A 297 8.85 7.99 -12.08
C MET A 297 10.35 7.86 -12.38
N LYS A 298 10.82 6.66 -12.74
CA LYS A 298 12.24 6.35 -12.96
C LYS A 298 12.44 5.65 -14.28
N LYS A 299 13.55 5.96 -14.96
CA LYS A 299 13.97 5.28 -16.18
C LYS A 299 14.07 3.77 -15.93
N ASP A 300 13.68 2.97 -16.91
CA ASP A 300 13.79 1.50 -16.90
C ASP A 300 13.02 0.76 -15.79
N TYR A 301 12.26 1.46 -14.93
CA TYR A 301 11.33 0.80 -14.01
C TYR A 301 10.21 0.10 -14.79
N VAL A 302 9.91 -1.14 -14.38
CA VAL A 302 8.82 -1.95 -14.93
C VAL A 302 8.00 -2.46 -13.75
N PRO A 303 6.70 -2.14 -13.67
CA PRO A 303 5.87 -2.65 -12.60
C PRO A 303 5.62 -4.15 -12.77
N ASP A 304 5.66 -4.87 -11.67
CA ASP A 304 5.54 -6.32 -11.54
C ASP A 304 4.72 -6.66 -10.27
N GLY A 305 4.53 -7.96 -10.00
CA GLY A 305 3.75 -8.45 -8.85
C GLY A 305 2.35 -7.83 -8.73
N TRP A 306 1.99 -7.42 -7.50
CA TRP A 306 0.68 -6.82 -7.20
C TRP A 306 0.42 -5.54 -8.00
N LEU A 307 1.45 -4.72 -8.23
CA LEU A 307 1.33 -3.46 -8.94
C LEU A 307 1.09 -3.72 -10.44
N GLY A 308 1.84 -4.66 -11.03
CA GLY A 308 1.62 -5.11 -12.41
C GLY A 308 0.19 -5.63 -12.63
N PHE A 309 -0.36 -6.37 -11.66
CA PHE A 309 -1.73 -6.88 -11.72
C PHE A 309 -2.78 -5.76 -11.73
N ILE A 310 -2.65 -4.75 -10.85
CA ILE A 310 -3.56 -3.59 -10.80
C ILE A 310 -3.54 -2.81 -12.12
N LEU A 311 -2.35 -2.62 -12.69
CA LEU A 311 -2.15 -1.84 -13.90
C LEU A 311 -2.66 -2.55 -15.15
N GLY A 312 -2.46 -3.87 -15.25
CA GLY A 312 -2.89 -4.67 -16.39
C GLY A 312 -2.27 -4.18 -17.70
N THR A 313 -3.12 -3.86 -18.69
CA THR A 313 -2.69 -3.38 -20.03
C THR A 313 -2.66 -1.86 -20.16
N ARG A 314 -2.79 -1.12 -19.05
CA ARG A 314 -2.79 0.36 -19.09
C ARG A 314 -1.44 0.89 -19.56
N MET A 315 -1.49 1.85 -20.47
CA MET A 315 -0.31 2.60 -20.89
C MET A 315 0.13 3.54 -19.77
N TYR A 316 1.43 3.75 -19.63
CA TYR A 316 2.01 4.66 -18.63
C TYR A 316 2.59 5.91 -19.27
N ILE A 317 2.59 7.01 -18.52
CA ILE A 317 3.31 8.23 -18.88
C ILE A 317 4.70 8.17 -18.26
N ASP A 318 5.74 8.25 -19.09
CA ASP A 318 7.14 8.07 -18.66
C ASP A 318 7.84 9.39 -18.34
N PHE A 319 7.86 9.76 -17.06
CA PHE A 319 8.63 10.90 -16.55
C PHE A 319 10.10 10.54 -16.24
N GLY A 320 10.45 9.25 -16.27
CA GLY A 320 11.82 8.79 -16.06
C GLY A 320 12.69 8.91 -17.31
N THR A 321 12.09 8.76 -18.49
CA THR A 321 12.79 8.81 -19.78
C THR A 321 12.64 10.16 -20.48
N TYR A 322 11.46 10.77 -20.45
CA TYR A 322 11.23 12.07 -21.10
C TYR A 322 11.60 13.24 -20.18
N ASP A 323 11.88 14.39 -20.78
CA ASP A 323 11.93 15.65 -20.03
C ASP A 323 10.54 15.98 -19.46
N PHE A 324 10.54 16.78 -18.39
CA PHE A 324 9.32 17.08 -17.64
C PHE A 324 8.25 17.77 -18.49
N ASP A 325 8.63 18.71 -19.36
CA ASP A 325 7.67 19.51 -20.12
C ASP A 325 6.96 18.64 -21.17
N LYS A 326 7.68 17.71 -21.80
CA LYS A 326 7.08 16.70 -22.67
C LYS A 326 6.19 15.72 -21.88
N ALA A 327 6.69 15.20 -20.76
CA ALA A 327 5.95 14.21 -19.97
C ALA A 327 4.64 14.78 -19.38
N ILE A 328 4.67 16.02 -18.88
CA ILE A 328 3.49 16.68 -18.32
C ILE A 328 2.46 17.00 -19.41
N GLN A 329 2.91 17.35 -20.62
CA GLN A 329 2.01 17.53 -21.76
C GLN A 329 1.33 16.21 -22.17
N LEU A 330 2.08 15.09 -22.16
CA LEU A 330 1.49 13.77 -22.42
C LEU A 330 0.47 13.38 -21.35
N LEU A 331 0.74 13.70 -20.08
CA LEU A 331 -0.21 13.47 -18.99
C LEU A 331 -1.50 14.30 -19.17
N ASP A 332 -1.37 15.58 -19.47
CA ASP A 332 -2.51 16.47 -19.72
C ASP A 332 -3.38 15.97 -20.88
N ASN A 333 -2.74 15.60 -21.99
CA ASN A 333 -3.42 15.03 -23.15
C ASN A 333 -4.20 13.76 -22.79
N GLU A 334 -3.62 12.87 -21.98
CA GLU A 334 -4.31 11.65 -21.54
C GLU A 334 -5.52 11.97 -20.67
N ILE A 335 -5.40 12.87 -19.70
CA ILE A 335 -6.52 13.30 -18.85
C ILE A 335 -7.65 13.89 -19.71
N GLN A 336 -7.32 14.79 -20.63
CA GLN A 336 -8.30 15.43 -21.52
C GLN A 336 -8.95 14.42 -22.47
N LEU A 337 -8.17 13.48 -23.02
CA LEU A 337 -8.69 12.43 -23.89
C LEU A 337 -9.70 11.55 -23.15
N GLN A 338 -9.42 11.16 -21.92
CA GLN A 338 -10.32 10.34 -21.11
C GLN A 338 -11.58 11.11 -20.71
N LYS A 339 -11.45 12.38 -20.29
CA LYS A 339 -12.59 13.27 -20.03
C LYS A 339 -13.49 13.40 -21.27
N LYS A 340 -12.90 13.56 -22.45
CA LYS A 340 -13.64 13.63 -23.72
C LYS A 340 -14.35 12.31 -24.03
N LYS A 341 -13.66 11.16 -23.97
CA LYS A 341 -14.29 9.85 -24.21
C LYS A 341 -15.49 9.61 -23.29
N ARG A 342 -15.38 10.02 -22.03
CA ARG A 342 -16.48 9.93 -21.06
C ARG A 342 -17.64 10.84 -21.46
N LYS A 343 -17.37 12.07 -21.88
CA LYS A 343 -18.40 13.00 -22.40
C LYS A 343 -19.08 12.43 -23.66
N ASP A 344 -18.30 11.97 -24.63
CA ASP A 344 -18.81 11.40 -25.88
C ASP A 344 -19.66 10.13 -25.61
N ALA A 345 -19.26 9.30 -24.65
CA ALA A 345 -20.02 8.12 -24.22
C ALA A 345 -21.36 8.49 -23.57
N LYS A 346 -21.43 9.61 -22.85
CA LYS A 346 -22.68 10.14 -22.27
C LYS A 346 -23.60 10.73 -23.33
N GLU A 347 -23.05 11.43 -24.33
CA GLU A 347 -23.85 12.01 -25.42
C GLU A 347 -24.40 10.94 -26.39
N ALA A 348 -23.83 9.73 -26.38
CA ALA A 348 -24.24 8.62 -27.24
C ALA A 348 -25.17 7.59 -26.56
N ALA A 349 -25.30 7.65 -25.23
CA ALA A 349 -26.23 6.83 -24.44
C ALA A 349 -27.59 7.53 -24.35
#